data_AF-A0A382DLV0-F1
#
_entry.id   AF-A0A382DLV0-F1
#
_cell.length_a   1.000
_cell.length_b   1.000
_cell.length_c   1.000
_cell.angle_alpha   90.00
_cell.angle_beta   90.00
_cell.angle_gamma   90.00
#
_symmetry.space_group_name_H-M   'P 1'
#
loop_
_entity.id
_entity.type
_entity.pdbx_description
1 polymer ?
#
loop_
_entity_poly.entity_id
_entity_poly.type
_entity_poly.pdbx_seq_one_letter_code
_entity_poly.pdbx_strand_id
1 'polypeptide(L)'
;MTDQSNRSDLRSPEDIARFLPVVRSTGTLVVAVLGVILVCALGYLVMGRLPITVSGNAVVVSRYSVMALESSTHGRIESWQVQPGGDIRRDQVLALVGQPLLEKEIESAREELAELTAAQAEARLLYDKTVALERQSLLARRQAIEKRIEVVERESRDLRVATRSSIDEERKFFSQQEKELLRLRELESRQDRELKARLERARQLRAKELLTEEDLFAVREATTDQQVVLAQVDVKRLELNRSRIAAADRYLQTAKEAEEREQTIESLRQELLSALTESARLDQEVAEVDHQDRLKHARLTRHLDGLSERLRENSEIRSPVQGRVLELTVGEGAVVAPGG
;
A
#
# COMPACT_ATOMS: atom_id res chain seq x y z
N MET A 1 -99.56 118.46 75.94
CA MET A 1 -98.21 118.95 75.55
C MET A 1 -97.44 117.72 75.13
N THR A 2 -96.88 117.57 73.95
CA THR A 2 -96.46 118.46 72.85
C THR A 2 -96.07 117.44 71.73
N ASP A 3 -96.49 117.65 70.48
CA ASP A 3 -95.62 118.17 69.40
C ASP A 3 -94.61 117.07 68.92
N GLN A 4 -94.38 116.71 67.66
CA GLN A 4 -94.61 117.25 66.32
C GLN A 4 -94.28 116.09 65.35
N SER A 5 -94.96 115.89 64.21
CA SER A 5 -94.57 116.38 62.86
C SER A 5 -93.07 116.18 62.55
N ASN A 6 -92.60 115.67 61.41
CA ASN A 6 -92.99 115.88 60.01
C ASN A 6 -92.08 114.94 59.17
N ARG A 7 -92.57 114.28 58.11
CA ARG A 7 -92.39 114.62 56.68
C ARG A 7 -90.92 114.65 56.22
N SER A 8 -90.51 114.09 55.07
CA SER A 8 -91.09 114.22 53.72
C SER A 8 -90.31 113.26 52.79
N ASP A 9 -90.95 112.42 51.96
CA ASP A 9 -91.27 112.65 50.53
C ASP A 9 -90.07 112.35 49.58
N LEU A 10 -90.19 111.61 48.46
CA LEU A 10 -91.25 111.54 47.45
C LEU A 10 -91.05 110.37 46.45
N ARG A 11 -92.18 109.96 45.82
CA ARG A 11 -92.38 109.19 44.55
C ARG A 11 -92.07 107.67 44.63
N SER A 12 -92.85 106.73 44.11
CA SER A 12 -94.02 106.68 43.19
C SER A 12 -94.65 105.26 43.32
N PRO A 13 -95.91 105.01 42.89
CA PRO A 13 -96.65 103.76 43.14
C PRO A 13 -96.54 102.71 42.01
N GLU A 14 -96.38 101.42 42.36
CA GLU A 14 -97.05 100.21 41.79
C GLU A 14 -96.40 98.88 42.32
N ASP A 15 -97.27 97.95 42.75
CA ASP A 15 -97.26 96.49 43.00
C ASP A 15 -95.99 95.61 43.25
N ILE A 16 -96.10 94.67 44.23
CA ILE A 16 -96.02 93.17 44.12
C ILE A 16 -95.83 92.43 45.48
N ALA A 17 -96.75 91.48 45.79
CA ALA A 17 -96.66 90.15 46.49
C ALA A 17 -96.10 90.00 47.96
N ARG A 18 -96.39 88.98 48.82
CA ARG A 18 -97.23 87.74 48.87
C ARG A 18 -97.28 87.16 50.33
N PHE A 19 -98.05 86.09 50.53
CA PHE A 19 -98.65 85.45 51.73
C PHE A 19 -97.85 84.39 52.55
N LEU A 20 -98.41 84.07 53.76
CA LEU A 20 -98.56 82.78 54.53
C LEU A 20 -97.89 82.65 55.93
N PRO A 21 -98.63 82.20 56.98
CA PRO A 21 -98.01 81.59 58.17
C PRO A 21 -98.62 80.26 58.72
N VAL A 22 -97.67 79.37 59.11
CA VAL A 22 -97.52 78.46 60.29
C VAL A 22 -98.47 77.26 60.56
N VAL A 23 -97.90 76.04 60.60
CA VAL A 23 -98.54 74.74 60.94
C VAL A 23 -97.80 74.00 62.09
N ARG A 24 -98.61 73.34 62.93
CA ARG A 24 -98.35 72.58 64.19
C ARG A 24 -97.34 71.42 64.13
N SER A 25 -96.81 71.08 65.31
CA SER A 25 -95.75 70.10 65.60
C SER A 25 -96.21 68.63 65.74
N THR A 26 -96.24 67.89 64.63
CA THR A 26 -96.34 66.40 64.64
C THR A 26 -95.39 65.70 63.65
N GLY A 27 -94.44 66.42 63.03
CA GLY A 27 -93.53 65.89 61.99
C GLY A 27 -92.07 65.63 62.40
N THR A 28 -91.71 65.75 63.68
CA THR A 28 -90.30 65.65 64.13
C THR A 28 -89.70 64.24 64.02
N LEU A 29 -90.53 63.19 64.06
CA LEU A 29 -90.06 61.81 64.00
C LEU A 29 -89.62 61.39 62.58
N VAL A 30 -90.29 61.93 61.54
CA VAL A 30 -89.93 61.68 60.14
C VAL A 30 -88.62 62.39 59.77
N VAL A 31 -88.40 63.60 60.31
CA VAL A 31 -87.16 64.36 60.10
C VAL A 31 -85.96 63.69 60.77
N ALA A 32 -86.13 63.08 61.94
CA ALA A 32 -85.08 62.33 62.61
C ALA A 32 -84.64 61.09 61.83
N VAL A 33 -85.60 60.33 61.27
CA VAL A 33 -85.30 59.14 60.43
C VAL A 33 -84.58 59.55 59.15
N LEU A 34 -85.01 60.65 58.51
CA LEU A 34 -84.35 61.17 57.31
C LEU A 34 -82.92 61.64 57.62
N GLY A 35 -82.69 62.25 58.78
CA GLY A 35 -81.37 62.67 59.25
C GLY A 35 -80.41 61.50 59.45
N VAL A 36 -80.87 60.38 60.04
CA VAL A 36 -80.04 59.18 60.24
C VAL A 36 -79.69 58.53 58.89
N ILE A 37 -80.64 58.44 57.96
CA ILE A 37 -80.37 57.91 56.60
C ILE A 37 -79.33 58.76 55.88
N LEU A 38 -79.40 60.09 56.02
CA LEU A 38 -78.44 61.00 55.41
C LEU A 38 -77.04 60.84 55.99
N VAL A 39 -76.92 60.69 57.32
CA VAL A 39 -75.62 60.46 57.99
C VAL A 39 -75.03 59.10 57.62
N CYS A 40 -75.86 58.05 57.55
CA CYS A 40 -75.43 56.74 57.07
C CYS A 40 -74.96 56.77 55.61
N ALA A 41 -75.66 57.49 54.74
CA ALA A 41 -75.27 57.65 53.34
C ALA A 41 -73.96 58.45 53.20
N LEU A 42 -73.78 59.53 53.99
CA LEU A 42 -72.52 60.28 54.03
C LEU A 42 -71.37 59.43 54.57
N GLY A 43 -71.60 58.64 55.62
CA GLY A 43 -70.61 57.72 56.18
C GLY A 43 -70.19 56.65 55.16
N TYR A 44 -71.15 56.13 54.40
CA TYR A 44 -70.88 55.16 53.33
C TYR A 44 -70.11 55.77 52.17
N LEU A 45 -70.28 57.07 51.88
CA LEU A 45 -69.52 57.78 50.84
C LEU A 45 -68.02 57.90 51.19
N VAL A 46 -67.69 58.06 52.47
CA VAL A 46 -66.30 58.21 52.94
C VAL A 46 -65.60 56.85 53.04
N MET A 47 -66.31 55.78 53.44
CA MET A 47 -65.72 54.44 53.62
C MET A 47 -65.88 53.49 52.42
N GLY A 48 -66.76 53.80 51.47
CA GLY A 48 -67.02 52.99 50.30
C GLY A 48 -65.88 53.05 49.27
N ARG A 49 -64.92 52.14 49.37
CA ARG A 49 -63.99 51.87 48.26
C ARG A 49 -64.70 51.00 47.24
N LEU A 50 -64.87 51.49 46.00
CA LEU A 50 -65.26 50.65 44.87
C LEU A 50 -64.06 49.76 44.48
N PRO A 51 -64.13 48.43 44.64
CA PRO A 51 -63.12 47.55 44.07
C PRO A 51 -63.39 47.45 42.56
N ILE A 52 -62.68 48.26 41.79
CA ILE A 52 -62.62 48.10 40.33
C ILE A 52 -61.70 46.93 40.02
N THR A 53 -62.27 45.73 39.92
CA THR A 53 -61.60 44.58 39.31
C THR A 53 -61.66 44.74 37.81
N VAL A 54 -60.56 45.17 37.20
CA VAL A 54 -60.42 45.19 35.74
C VAL A 54 -59.90 43.83 35.31
N SER A 55 -60.74 43.04 34.66
CA SER A 55 -60.36 41.83 33.96
C SER A 55 -59.54 42.20 32.72
N GLY A 56 -58.22 42.35 32.89
CA GLY A 56 -57.28 42.52 31.80
C GLY A 56 -56.84 41.16 31.26
N ASN A 57 -57.05 40.91 29.97
CA ASN A 57 -56.41 39.78 29.30
C ASN A 57 -54.90 40.06 29.24
N ALA A 58 -54.15 39.50 30.19
CA ALA A 58 -52.70 39.57 30.19
C ALA A 58 -52.16 38.39 29.36
N VAL A 59 -51.67 38.68 28.17
CA VAL A 59 -50.79 37.74 27.46
C VAL A 59 -49.41 37.87 28.09
N VAL A 60 -49.00 36.85 28.83
CA VAL A 60 -47.64 36.76 29.37
C VAL A 60 -46.71 36.40 28.22
N VAL A 61 -46.18 37.40 27.54
CA VAL A 61 -45.08 37.22 26.58
C VAL A 61 -43.80 37.13 27.41
N SER A 62 -43.37 35.91 27.69
CA SER A 62 -42.12 35.65 28.38
C SER A 62 -40.95 36.09 27.50
N ARG A 63 -40.01 36.88 28.06
CA ARG A 63 -38.78 37.36 27.36
C ARG A 63 -37.74 36.25 27.20
N TYR A 64 -38.14 35.02 26.93
CA TYR A 64 -37.19 33.95 26.62
C TYR A 64 -36.94 33.97 25.12
N SER A 65 -35.67 33.96 24.71
CA SER A 65 -35.30 33.73 23.31
C SER A 65 -35.66 32.29 22.97
N VAL A 66 -36.78 32.10 22.26
CA VAL A 66 -37.16 30.79 21.72
C VAL A 66 -36.22 30.50 20.55
N MET A 67 -35.49 29.39 20.64
CA MET A 67 -34.61 28.92 19.58
C MET A 67 -35.23 27.66 18.99
N ALA A 68 -35.55 27.69 17.69
CA ALA A 68 -35.93 26.48 16.98
C ALA A 68 -34.70 25.57 16.93
N LEU A 69 -34.86 24.33 17.41
CA LEU A 69 -33.85 23.31 17.26
C LEU A 69 -34.22 22.48 16.03
N GLU A 70 -33.48 22.69 14.96
CA GLU A 70 -33.62 21.95 13.71
C GLU A 70 -32.79 20.67 13.78
N SER A 71 -33.26 19.61 13.12
CA SER A 71 -32.43 18.43 12.94
C SER A 71 -31.23 18.79 12.06
N SER A 72 -30.01 18.40 12.45
CA SER A 72 -28.83 18.49 11.57
C SER A 72 -28.81 17.37 10.52
N THR A 73 -29.76 16.45 10.59
CA THR A 73 -29.64 15.10 10.07
C THR A 73 -30.96 14.61 9.45
N HIS A 74 -30.87 13.85 8.36
CA HIS A 74 -32.02 13.13 7.79
C HIS A 74 -32.29 11.86 8.59
N GLY A 75 -33.55 11.59 8.93
CA GLY A 75 -33.93 10.32 9.53
C GLY A 75 -35.34 10.29 10.07
N ARG A 76 -35.75 9.16 10.65
CA ARG A 76 -37.07 9.01 11.28
C ARG A 76 -36.90 9.10 12.79
N ILE A 77 -37.68 9.95 13.45
CA ILE A 77 -37.66 10.02 14.91
C ILE A 77 -38.22 8.71 15.46
N GLU A 78 -37.41 7.95 16.18
CA GLU A 78 -37.83 6.69 16.81
C GLU A 78 -38.50 6.94 18.15
N SER A 79 -37.90 7.79 18.98
CA SER A 79 -38.45 8.16 20.28
C SER A 79 -37.90 9.49 20.76
N TRP A 80 -38.73 10.22 21.50
CA TRP A 80 -38.32 11.42 22.23
C TRP A 80 -37.90 11.04 23.65
N GLN A 81 -36.71 11.47 24.08
CA GLN A 81 -36.23 11.29 25.45
C GLN A 81 -36.63 12.45 26.38
N VAL A 82 -37.33 13.45 25.85
CA VAL A 82 -37.77 14.64 26.57
C VAL A 82 -39.27 14.87 26.39
N GLN A 83 -39.88 15.55 27.36
CA GLN A 83 -41.29 15.91 27.33
C GLN A 83 -41.46 17.45 27.31
N PRO A 84 -42.53 17.98 26.69
CA PRO A 84 -42.82 19.41 26.74
C PRO A 84 -42.89 19.92 28.19
N GLY A 85 -42.23 21.06 28.46
CA GLY A 85 -42.10 21.65 29.80
C GLY A 85 -40.93 21.12 30.64
N GLY A 86 -40.20 20.09 30.18
CA GLY A 86 -39.02 19.56 30.85
C GLY A 86 -37.78 20.44 30.69
N ASP A 87 -36.93 20.48 31.72
CA ASP A 87 -35.65 21.18 31.68
C ASP A 87 -34.58 20.31 30.99
N ILE A 88 -33.75 20.94 30.16
CA ILE A 88 -32.77 20.31 29.29
C ILE A 88 -31.39 20.88 29.59
N ARG A 89 -30.35 20.05 29.60
CA ARG A 89 -28.94 20.47 29.69
C ARG A 89 -28.27 20.51 28.32
N ARG A 90 -27.20 21.29 28.22
CA ARG A 90 -26.30 21.23 27.05
C ARG A 90 -25.76 19.81 26.88
N ASP A 91 -25.72 19.35 25.64
CA ASP A 91 -25.29 18.02 25.18
C ASP A 91 -26.20 16.84 25.61
N GLN A 92 -27.37 17.14 26.18
CA GLN A 92 -28.37 16.12 26.50
C GLN A 92 -29.01 15.57 25.22
N VAL A 93 -29.16 14.25 25.12
CA VAL A 93 -29.90 13.58 24.05
C VAL A 93 -31.39 13.91 24.17
N LEU A 94 -31.96 14.40 23.08
CA LEU A 94 -33.34 14.85 22.98
C LEU A 94 -34.22 13.83 22.26
N ALA A 95 -33.70 13.27 21.17
CA ALA A 95 -34.39 12.27 20.36
C ALA A 95 -33.39 11.24 19.82
N LEU A 96 -33.87 10.01 19.69
CA LEU A 96 -33.22 8.96 18.91
C LEU A 96 -33.77 8.98 17.50
N VAL A 97 -32.88 8.99 16.51
CA VAL A 97 -33.23 9.07 15.09
C VAL A 97 -32.77 7.79 14.40
N GLY A 98 -33.72 7.02 13.90
CA GLY A 98 -33.47 5.84 13.10
C GLY A 98 -33.19 6.21 11.65
N GLN A 99 -32.14 5.63 11.07
CA GLN A 99 -31.75 5.85 9.67
C GLN A 99 -31.78 4.53 8.90
N PRO A 100 -32.98 4.04 8.54
CA PRO A 100 -33.13 2.72 7.93
C PRO A 100 -32.42 2.58 6.58
N LEU A 101 -32.20 3.69 5.85
CA LEU A 101 -31.44 3.68 4.60
C LEU A 101 -29.94 3.45 4.84
N LEU A 102 -29.35 4.16 5.81
CA LEU A 102 -27.93 4.05 6.14
C LEU A 102 -27.59 2.69 6.78
N GLU A 103 -28.49 2.16 7.60
CA GLU A 103 -28.40 0.79 8.13
C GLU A 103 -28.39 -0.25 7.01
N LYS A 104 -29.27 -0.09 6.01
CA LYS A 104 -29.32 -0.98 4.85
C LYS A 104 -28.05 -0.89 3.98
N GLU A 105 -27.49 0.31 3.82
CA GLU A 105 -26.20 0.50 3.11
C GLU A 105 -25.04 -0.19 3.86
N ILE A 106 -25.00 -0.06 5.20
CA ILE A 106 -24.00 -0.77 6.02
C ILE A 106 -24.15 -2.28 5.88
N GLU A 107 -25.38 -2.80 5.93
CA GLU A 107 -25.61 -4.24 5.81
C GLU A 107 -25.18 -4.75 4.44
N SER A 108 -25.56 -4.07 3.36
CA SER A 108 -25.15 -4.42 2.01
C SER A 108 -23.62 -4.38 1.82
N ALA A 109 -22.94 -3.38 2.40
CA ALA A 109 -21.47 -3.30 2.33
C ALA A 109 -20.78 -4.37 3.19
N ARG A 110 -21.41 -4.82 4.29
CA ARG A 110 -20.92 -5.95 5.11
C ARG A 110 -21.07 -7.27 4.38
N GLU A 111 -22.22 -7.49 3.75
CA GLU A 111 -22.46 -8.65 2.89
C GLU A 111 -21.42 -8.70 1.76
N GLU A 112 -21.17 -7.58 1.07
CA GLU A 112 -20.15 -7.49 0.02
C GLU A 112 -18.74 -7.84 0.55
N LEU A 113 -18.38 -7.33 1.74
CA LEU A 113 -17.09 -7.68 2.36
C LEU A 113 -17.02 -9.16 2.75
N ALA A 114 -18.10 -9.74 3.28
CA ALA A 114 -18.17 -11.15 3.66
C ALA A 114 -18.07 -12.06 2.42
N GLU A 115 -18.76 -11.72 1.33
CA GLU A 115 -18.66 -12.44 0.06
C GLU A 115 -17.25 -12.34 -0.54
N LEU A 116 -16.66 -11.14 -0.54
CA LEU A 116 -15.31 -10.92 -1.05
C LEU A 116 -14.26 -11.70 -0.25
N THR A 117 -14.36 -11.70 1.08
CA THR A 117 -13.43 -12.44 1.95
C THR A 117 -13.56 -13.95 1.80
N ALA A 118 -14.79 -14.47 1.69
CA ALA A 118 -15.04 -15.88 1.43
C ALA A 118 -14.48 -16.32 0.06
N ALA A 119 -14.77 -15.54 -0.99
CA ALA A 119 -14.26 -15.81 -2.33
C ALA A 119 -12.73 -15.75 -2.41
N GLN A 120 -12.11 -14.77 -1.73
CA GLN A 120 -10.65 -14.68 -1.63
C GLN A 120 -10.04 -15.85 -0.87
N ALA A 121 -10.65 -16.31 0.23
CA ALA A 121 -10.13 -17.44 1.00
C ALA A 121 -10.09 -18.73 0.18
N GLU A 122 -11.15 -19.03 -0.58
CA GLU A 122 -11.20 -20.20 -1.45
C GLU A 122 -10.18 -20.10 -2.59
N ALA A 123 -10.13 -18.95 -3.28
CA ALA A 123 -9.17 -18.72 -4.36
C ALA A 123 -7.71 -18.81 -3.86
N ARG A 124 -7.44 -18.31 -2.65
CA ARG A 124 -6.10 -18.27 -2.07
C ARG A 124 -5.56 -19.65 -1.71
N LEU A 125 -6.40 -20.57 -1.24
CA LEU A 125 -5.97 -21.96 -0.99
C LEU A 125 -5.46 -22.65 -2.26
N LEU A 126 -6.15 -22.44 -3.39
CA LEU A 126 -5.72 -22.98 -4.68
C LEU A 126 -4.46 -22.27 -5.18
N TYR A 127 -4.42 -20.94 -5.10
CA TYR A 127 -3.28 -20.12 -5.51
C TYR A 127 -2.01 -20.45 -4.73
N ASP A 128 -2.08 -20.54 -3.41
CA ASP A 128 -0.92 -20.87 -2.56
C ASP A 128 -0.39 -22.26 -2.87
N LYS A 129 -1.28 -23.22 -3.18
CA LYS A 129 -0.88 -24.57 -3.61
C LYS A 129 -0.17 -24.55 -4.96
N THR A 130 -0.67 -23.78 -5.94
CA THR A 130 -0.02 -23.68 -7.26
C THR A 130 1.34 -23.01 -7.16
N VAL A 131 1.43 -21.90 -6.41
CA VAL A 131 2.69 -21.18 -6.16
C VAL A 131 3.70 -22.07 -5.44
N ALA A 132 3.27 -22.86 -4.45
CA ALA A 132 4.16 -23.78 -3.75
C ALA A 132 4.74 -24.86 -4.67
N LEU A 133 3.92 -25.45 -5.54
CA LEU A 133 4.35 -26.44 -6.53
C LEU A 133 5.29 -25.83 -7.56
N GLU A 134 4.98 -24.63 -8.05
CA GLU A 134 5.81 -23.92 -9.01
C GLU A 134 7.16 -23.53 -8.41
N ARG A 135 7.17 -22.98 -7.19
CA ARG A 135 8.40 -22.68 -6.44
C ARG A 135 9.23 -23.95 -6.23
N GLN A 136 8.61 -25.07 -5.88
CA GLN A 136 9.32 -26.35 -5.74
C GLN A 136 9.94 -26.81 -7.07
N SER A 137 9.20 -26.69 -8.19
CA SER A 137 9.69 -27.02 -9.53
C SER A 137 10.89 -26.16 -9.92
N LEU A 138 10.81 -24.84 -9.69
CA LEU A 138 11.89 -23.89 -9.98
C LEU A 138 13.12 -24.17 -9.11
N LEU A 139 12.95 -24.46 -7.83
CA LEU A 139 14.05 -24.85 -6.93
C LEU A 139 14.71 -26.15 -7.39
N ALA A 140 13.94 -27.17 -7.76
CA ALA A 140 14.46 -28.43 -8.27
C ALA A 140 15.22 -28.23 -9.59
N ARG A 141 14.68 -27.42 -10.50
CA ARG A 141 15.33 -27.05 -11.77
C ARG A 141 16.65 -26.33 -11.51
N ARG A 142 16.68 -25.37 -10.59
CA ARG A 142 17.89 -24.63 -10.19
C ARG A 142 18.96 -25.57 -9.68
N GLN A 143 18.63 -26.43 -8.72
CA GLN A 143 19.56 -27.40 -8.15
C GLN A 143 20.07 -28.40 -9.20
N ALA A 144 19.23 -28.82 -10.15
CA ALA A 144 19.64 -29.70 -11.23
C ALA A 144 20.66 -29.03 -12.15
N ILE A 145 20.45 -27.76 -12.52
CA ILE A 145 21.39 -26.97 -13.33
C ILE A 145 22.70 -26.75 -12.56
N GLU A 146 22.64 -26.33 -11.30
CA GLU A 146 23.82 -26.10 -10.44
C GLU A 146 24.68 -27.37 -10.33
N LYS A 147 24.08 -28.52 -10.06
CA LYS A 147 24.79 -29.81 -10.04
C LYS A 147 25.43 -30.14 -11.38
N ARG A 148 24.74 -29.84 -12.49
CA ARG A 148 25.26 -30.10 -13.83
C ARG A 148 26.45 -29.21 -14.15
N ILE A 149 26.40 -27.93 -13.77
CA ILE A 149 27.54 -27.01 -13.85
C ILE A 149 28.72 -27.57 -13.04
N GLU A 150 28.49 -27.97 -11.79
CA GLU A 150 29.55 -28.51 -10.92
C GLU A 150 30.24 -29.73 -11.54
N VAL A 151 29.47 -30.68 -12.09
CA VAL A 151 30.01 -31.88 -12.73
C VAL A 151 30.84 -31.51 -13.97
N VAL A 152 30.31 -30.68 -14.86
CA VAL A 152 31.01 -30.29 -16.10
C VAL A 152 32.25 -29.44 -15.79
N GLU A 153 32.20 -28.57 -14.78
CA GLU A 153 33.37 -27.80 -14.33
C GLU A 153 34.47 -28.69 -13.75
N ARG A 154 34.10 -29.70 -12.96
CA ARG A 154 35.03 -30.69 -12.41
C ARG A 154 35.69 -31.48 -13.54
N GLU A 155 34.90 -32.03 -14.46
CA GLU A 155 35.39 -32.78 -15.62
C GLU A 155 36.30 -31.92 -16.53
N SER A 156 35.93 -30.66 -16.75
CA SER A 156 36.74 -29.71 -17.53
C SER A 156 38.09 -29.43 -16.84
N ARG A 157 38.09 -29.25 -15.52
CA ARG A 157 39.32 -29.06 -14.74
C ARG A 157 40.21 -30.29 -14.78
N ASP A 158 39.65 -31.46 -14.56
CA ASP A 158 40.40 -32.72 -14.54
C ASP A 158 41.00 -33.01 -15.91
N LEU A 159 40.24 -32.79 -17.00
CA LEU A 159 40.75 -32.88 -18.37
C LEU A 159 41.92 -31.91 -18.57
N ARG A 160 41.79 -30.64 -18.17
CA ARG A 160 42.86 -29.63 -18.33
C ARG A 160 44.13 -30.02 -17.61
N VAL A 161 44.03 -30.50 -16.38
CA VAL A 161 45.18 -30.94 -15.58
C VAL A 161 45.84 -32.15 -16.22
N ALA A 162 45.06 -33.16 -16.60
CA ALA A 162 45.56 -34.37 -17.27
C ALA A 162 46.23 -34.04 -18.61
N THR A 163 45.57 -33.26 -19.47
CA THR A 163 46.10 -32.84 -20.77
C THR A 163 47.39 -32.04 -20.62
N ARG A 164 47.46 -31.11 -19.66
CA ARG A 164 48.69 -30.34 -19.39
C ARG A 164 49.85 -31.25 -18.98
N SER A 165 49.60 -32.19 -18.06
CA SER A 165 50.62 -33.15 -17.62
C SER A 165 51.13 -34.00 -18.78
N SER A 166 50.22 -34.55 -19.59
CA SER A 166 50.58 -35.37 -20.76
C SER A 166 51.37 -34.57 -21.80
N ILE A 167 50.98 -33.32 -22.06
CA ILE A 167 51.72 -32.43 -22.98
C ILE A 167 53.14 -32.18 -22.46
N ASP A 168 53.31 -31.92 -21.17
CA ASP A 168 54.61 -31.64 -20.57
C ASP A 168 55.54 -32.86 -20.61
N GLU A 169 54.99 -34.07 -20.37
CA GLU A 169 55.73 -35.33 -20.49
C GLU A 169 56.12 -35.65 -21.94
N GLU A 170 55.18 -35.58 -22.88
CA GLU A 170 55.45 -35.82 -24.31
C GLU A 170 56.46 -34.80 -24.85
N ARG A 171 56.37 -33.52 -24.46
CA ARG A 171 57.36 -32.50 -24.85
C ARG A 171 58.76 -32.82 -24.35
N LYS A 172 58.91 -33.30 -23.11
CA LYS A 172 60.20 -33.72 -22.56
C LYS A 172 60.73 -34.93 -23.33
N PHE A 173 59.89 -35.93 -23.58
CA PHE A 173 60.25 -37.12 -24.37
C PHE A 173 60.74 -36.75 -25.77
N PHE A 174 59.98 -35.95 -26.52
CA PHE A 174 60.36 -35.52 -27.86
C PHE A 174 61.65 -34.69 -27.85
N SER A 175 61.85 -33.81 -26.85
CA SER A 175 63.08 -33.03 -26.72
C SER A 175 64.31 -33.90 -26.45
N GLN A 176 64.17 -34.94 -25.62
CA GLN A 176 65.25 -35.88 -25.35
C GLN A 176 65.60 -36.72 -26.57
N GLN A 177 64.58 -37.33 -27.22
CA GLN A 177 64.76 -38.12 -28.44
C GLN A 177 65.39 -37.31 -29.58
N GLU A 178 64.96 -36.06 -29.77
CA GLU A 178 65.53 -35.17 -30.78
C GLU A 178 67.01 -34.89 -30.50
N LYS A 179 67.39 -34.62 -29.24
CA LYS A 179 68.81 -34.42 -28.86
C LYS A 179 69.66 -35.67 -29.10
N GLU A 180 69.15 -36.84 -28.79
CA GLU A 180 69.84 -38.11 -29.03
C GLU A 180 70.05 -38.37 -30.53
N LEU A 181 69.01 -38.21 -31.34
CA LEU A 181 69.11 -38.37 -32.80
C LEU A 181 70.05 -37.33 -33.43
N LEU A 182 70.07 -36.09 -32.93
CA LEU A 182 71.00 -35.07 -33.40
C LEU A 182 72.45 -35.42 -33.07
N ARG A 183 72.73 -35.89 -31.85
CA ARG A 183 74.07 -36.37 -31.46
C ARG A 183 74.51 -37.56 -32.31
N LEU A 184 73.62 -38.54 -32.52
CA LEU A 184 73.92 -39.69 -33.37
C LEU A 184 74.21 -39.23 -34.80
N ARG A 185 73.34 -38.40 -35.40
CA ARG A 185 73.55 -37.85 -36.73
C ARG A 185 74.89 -37.11 -36.86
N GLU A 186 75.27 -36.34 -35.84
CA GLU A 186 76.55 -35.64 -35.82
C GLU A 186 77.73 -36.62 -35.84
N LEU A 187 77.70 -37.67 -35.01
CA LEU A 187 78.74 -38.71 -34.98
C LEU A 187 78.84 -39.45 -36.32
N GLU A 188 77.71 -39.93 -36.84
CA GLU A 188 77.62 -40.65 -38.11
C GLU A 188 78.07 -39.75 -39.28
N SER A 189 77.78 -38.45 -39.23
CA SER A 189 78.19 -37.49 -40.26
C SER A 189 79.70 -37.22 -40.22
N ARG A 190 80.31 -37.20 -39.04
CA ARG A 190 81.77 -37.09 -38.91
C ARG A 190 82.45 -38.32 -39.51
N GLN A 191 81.93 -39.52 -39.24
CA GLN A 191 82.44 -40.77 -39.81
C GLN A 191 82.30 -40.82 -41.34
N ASP A 192 81.14 -40.42 -41.89
CA ASP A 192 80.93 -40.32 -43.34
C ASP A 192 81.92 -39.35 -44.00
N ARG A 193 82.18 -38.18 -43.39
CA ARG A 193 83.20 -37.24 -43.90
C ARG A 193 84.59 -37.85 -43.91
N GLU A 194 84.95 -38.61 -42.86
CA GLU A 194 86.25 -39.27 -42.80
C GLU A 194 86.38 -40.39 -43.84
N LEU A 195 85.35 -41.24 -43.99
CA LEU A 195 85.32 -42.30 -45.01
C LEU A 195 85.35 -41.74 -46.42
N LYS A 196 84.62 -40.65 -46.71
CA LYS A 196 84.71 -39.94 -47.99
C LYS A 196 86.12 -39.43 -48.25
N ALA A 197 86.77 -38.82 -47.25
CA ALA A 197 88.16 -38.37 -47.41
C ALA A 197 89.13 -39.55 -47.65
N ARG A 198 88.92 -40.70 -46.99
CA ARG A 198 89.69 -41.93 -47.23
C ARG A 198 89.45 -42.48 -48.64
N LEU A 199 88.20 -42.49 -49.11
CA LEU A 199 87.83 -42.92 -50.46
C LEU A 199 88.49 -42.05 -51.53
N GLU A 200 88.52 -40.72 -51.34
CA GLU A 200 89.23 -39.81 -52.25
C GLU A 200 90.73 -40.09 -52.30
N ARG A 201 91.38 -40.33 -51.15
CA ARG A 201 92.79 -40.73 -51.11
C ARG A 201 93.02 -42.08 -51.79
N ALA A 202 92.15 -43.06 -51.56
CA ALA A 202 92.23 -44.39 -52.18
C ALA A 202 92.09 -44.29 -53.71
N ARG A 203 91.18 -43.46 -54.21
CA ARG A 203 91.04 -43.14 -55.65
C ARG A 203 92.33 -42.56 -56.23
N GLN A 204 92.97 -41.62 -55.52
CA GLN A 204 94.24 -41.03 -55.96
C GLN A 204 95.40 -42.04 -55.97
N LEU A 205 95.48 -42.93 -54.98
CA LEU A 205 96.52 -43.97 -54.94
C LEU A 205 96.28 -45.05 -56.01
N ARG A 206 95.02 -45.40 -56.29
CA ARG A 206 94.66 -46.31 -57.39
C ARG A 206 95.02 -45.73 -58.74
N ALA A 207 94.79 -44.43 -58.96
CA ALA A 207 95.20 -43.74 -60.19
C ALA A 207 96.72 -43.74 -60.40
N LYS A 208 97.51 -43.97 -59.34
CA LYS A 208 98.96 -44.16 -59.36
C LYS A 208 99.39 -45.62 -59.36
N GLU A 209 98.44 -46.57 -59.49
CA GLU A 209 98.65 -48.02 -59.45
C GLU A 209 99.23 -48.57 -58.12
N LEU A 210 99.18 -47.79 -57.04
CA LEU A 210 99.74 -48.13 -55.72
C LEU A 210 98.77 -48.88 -54.80
N LEU A 211 97.55 -49.18 -55.28
CA LEU A 211 96.47 -49.80 -54.51
C LEU A 211 95.71 -50.80 -55.39
N THR A 212 95.22 -51.92 -54.83
CA THR A 212 94.43 -52.91 -55.57
C THR A 212 92.99 -52.44 -55.81
N GLU A 213 92.30 -53.07 -56.76
CA GLU A 213 90.87 -52.78 -57.00
C GLU A 213 89.98 -53.28 -55.86
N GLU A 214 90.35 -54.41 -55.25
CA GLU A 214 89.67 -54.97 -54.07
C GLU A 214 89.70 -53.98 -52.89
N ASP A 215 90.86 -53.36 -52.61
CA ASP A 215 90.99 -52.35 -51.55
C ASP A 215 90.13 -51.10 -51.81
N LEU A 216 90.09 -50.62 -53.07
CA LEU A 216 89.25 -49.49 -53.44
C LEU A 216 87.76 -49.83 -53.31
N PHE A 217 87.37 -51.04 -53.70
CA PHE A 217 86.01 -51.53 -53.56
C PHE A 217 85.59 -51.58 -52.09
N ALA A 218 86.41 -52.13 -51.20
CA ALA A 218 86.13 -52.21 -49.77
C ALA A 218 85.89 -50.83 -49.12
N VAL A 219 86.71 -49.81 -49.47
CA VAL A 219 86.51 -48.43 -48.96
C VAL A 219 85.23 -47.80 -49.52
N ARG A 220 84.89 -48.10 -50.78
CA ARG A 220 83.65 -47.63 -51.40
C ARG A 220 82.42 -48.27 -50.77
N GLU A 221 82.46 -49.58 -50.53
CA GLU A 221 81.41 -50.32 -49.84
C GLU A 221 81.18 -49.73 -48.45
N ALA A 222 82.23 -49.59 -47.64
CA ALA A 222 82.15 -48.97 -46.31
C ALA A 222 81.57 -47.55 -46.34
N THR A 223 81.91 -46.74 -47.35
CA THR A 223 81.33 -45.39 -47.51
C THR A 223 79.85 -45.45 -47.87
N THR A 224 79.44 -46.42 -48.69
CA THR A 224 78.05 -46.60 -49.10
C THR A 224 77.20 -47.09 -47.93
N ASP A 225 77.70 -48.07 -47.17
CA ASP A 225 77.06 -48.58 -45.97
C ASP A 225 76.86 -47.47 -44.94
N GLN A 226 77.87 -46.62 -44.74
CA GLN A 226 77.77 -45.46 -43.85
C GLN A 226 76.69 -44.45 -44.31
N GLN A 227 76.52 -44.24 -45.61
CA GLN A 227 75.46 -43.39 -46.13
C GLN A 227 74.07 -43.98 -45.89
N VAL A 228 73.94 -45.30 -45.97
CA VAL A 228 72.70 -46.00 -45.61
C VAL A 228 72.38 -45.79 -44.13
N VAL A 229 73.37 -45.88 -43.24
CA VAL A 229 73.20 -45.60 -41.79
C VAL A 229 72.71 -44.15 -41.58
N LEU A 230 73.34 -43.16 -42.23
CA LEU A 230 72.89 -41.77 -42.17
C LEU A 230 71.46 -41.58 -42.68
N ALA A 231 71.10 -42.22 -43.79
CA ALA A 231 69.74 -42.17 -44.33
C ALA A 231 68.72 -42.77 -43.34
N GLN A 232 69.07 -43.87 -42.66
CA GLN A 232 68.23 -44.46 -41.61
C GLN A 232 68.03 -43.52 -40.41
N VAL A 233 69.07 -42.79 -39.99
CA VAL A 233 68.94 -41.76 -38.94
C VAL A 233 68.00 -40.64 -39.39
N ASP A 234 68.07 -40.24 -40.66
CA ASP A 234 67.19 -39.21 -41.22
C ASP A 234 65.73 -39.66 -41.29
N VAL A 235 65.48 -40.92 -41.65
CA VAL A 235 64.14 -41.53 -41.57
C VAL A 235 63.61 -41.50 -40.14
N LYS A 236 64.40 -41.92 -39.14
CA LYS A 236 63.99 -41.87 -37.72
C LYS A 236 63.64 -40.44 -37.27
N ARG A 237 64.38 -39.43 -37.74
CA ARG A 237 64.06 -38.01 -37.45
C ARG A 237 62.75 -37.58 -38.10
N LEU A 238 62.48 -38.00 -39.33
CA LEU A 238 61.22 -37.70 -40.01
C LEU A 238 60.03 -38.39 -39.33
N GLU A 239 60.19 -39.63 -38.87
CA GLU A 239 59.19 -40.35 -38.07
C GLU A 239 58.91 -39.63 -36.75
N LEU A 240 59.94 -39.14 -36.06
CA LEU A 240 59.78 -38.33 -34.85
C LEU A 240 59.05 -37.02 -35.15
N ASN A 241 59.32 -36.37 -36.28
CA ASN A 241 58.61 -35.15 -36.67
C ASN A 241 57.12 -35.45 -36.97
N ARG A 242 56.84 -36.56 -37.67
CA ARG A 242 55.47 -37.00 -37.94
C ARG A 242 54.70 -37.29 -36.65
N SER A 243 55.33 -37.94 -35.66
CA SER A 243 54.70 -38.19 -34.37
C SER A 243 54.46 -36.90 -33.57
N ARG A 244 55.35 -35.91 -33.66
CA ARG A 244 55.12 -34.56 -33.09
C ARG A 244 53.93 -33.84 -33.72
N ILE A 245 53.78 -33.90 -35.04
CA ILE A 245 52.62 -33.29 -35.73
C ILE A 245 51.34 -33.98 -35.30
N ALA A 246 51.30 -35.32 -35.29
CA ALA A 246 50.14 -36.07 -34.82
C ALA A 246 49.80 -35.78 -33.35
N ALA A 247 50.80 -35.57 -32.49
CA ALA A 247 50.58 -35.12 -31.11
C ALA A 247 49.98 -33.70 -31.05
N ALA A 248 50.49 -32.77 -31.86
CA ALA A 248 49.97 -31.41 -31.94
C ALA A 248 48.50 -31.37 -32.39
N ASP A 249 48.13 -32.20 -33.38
CA ASP A 249 46.73 -32.32 -33.83
C ASP A 249 45.82 -32.84 -32.72
N ARG A 250 46.27 -33.86 -31.96
CA ARG A 250 45.54 -34.36 -30.78
C ARG A 250 45.36 -33.27 -29.73
N TYR A 251 46.38 -32.45 -29.47
CA TYR A 251 46.26 -31.33 -28.52
C TYR A 251 45.26 -30.29 -29.00
N LEU A 252 45.27 -29.94 -30.30
CA LEU A 252 44.30 -29.01 -30.87
C LEU A 252 42.88 -29.55 -30.71
N GLN A 253 42.66 -30.84 -30.95
CA GLN A 253 41.35 -31.46 -30.77
C GLN A 253 40.89 -31.41 -29.30
N THR A 254 41.75 -31.80 -28.35
CA THR A 254 41.41 -31.69 -26.91
C THR A 254 41.19 -30.25 -26.45
N ALA A 255 41.88 -29.27 -27.05
CA ALA A 255 41.65 -27.85 -26.78
C ALA A 255 40.26 -27.40 -27.27
N LYS A 256 39.83 -27.83 -28.45
CA LYS A 256 38.48 -27.58 -28.96
C LYS A 256 37.41 -28.21 -28.07
N GLU A 257 37.60 -29.46 -27.66
CA GLU A 257 36.69 -30.13 -26.72
C GLU A 257 36.60 -29.38 -25.38
N ALA A 258 37.71 -28.83 -24.90
CA ALA A 258 37.72 -28.00 -23.68
C ALA A 258 36.96 -26.68 -23.87
N GLU A 259 37.09 -26.04 -25.04
CA GLU A 259 36.35 -24.82 -25.40
C GLU A 259 34.84 -25.09 -25.49
N GLU A 260 34.42 -26.18 -26.13
CA GLU A 260 33.01 -26.60 -26.22
C GLU A 260 32.40 -26.84 -24.82
N ARG A 261 33.18 -27.43 -23.90
CA ARG A 261 32.75 -27.59 -22.50
C ARG A 261 32.61 -26.26 -21.78
N GLU A 262 33.51 -25.31 -22.02
CA GLU A 262 33.36 -23.95 -21.47
C GLU A 262 32.12 -23.25 -22.01
N GLN A 263 31.84 -23.36 -23.31
CA GLN A 263 30.60 -22.84 -23.89
C GLN A 263 29.36 -23.49 -23.27
N THR A 264 29.43 -24.79 -22.99
CA THR A 264 28.35 -25.53 -22.30
C THR A 264 28.16 -25.04 -20.86
N ILE A 265 29.25 -24.74 -20.14
CA ILE A 265 29.17 -24.16 -18.79
C ILE A 265 28.51 -22.77 -18.86
N GLU A 266 28.90 -21.93 -19.82
CA GLU A 266 28.29 -20.62 -20.00
C GLU A 266 26.81 -20.70 -20.37
N SER A 267 26.40 -21.62 -21.25
CA SER A 267 25.00 -21.82 -21.58
C SER A 267 24.19 -22.29 -20.35
N LEU A 268 24.73 -23.21 -19.55
CA LEU A 268 24.10 -23.64 -18.30
C LEU A 268 24.00 -22.50 -17.27
N ARG A 269 24.99 -21.60 -17.20
CA ARG A 269 24.94 -20.40 -16.35
C ARG A 269 23.86 -19.42 -16.80
N GLN A 270 23.67 -19.25 -18.10
CA GLN A 270 22.56 -18.46 -18.65
C GLN A 270 21.21 -19.10 -18.33
N GLU A 271 21.08 -20.42 -18.46
CA GLU A 271 19.88 -21.15 -18.04
C GLU A 271 19.60 -20.97 -16.54
N LEU A 272 20.64 -21.04 -15.71
CA LEU A 272 20.53 -20.80 -14.27
C LEU A 272 20.03 -19.38 -13.97
N LEU A 273 20.59 -18.38 -14.64
CA LEU A 273 20.14 -16.99 -14.50
C LEU A 273 18.67 -16.85 -14.91
N SER A 274 18.25 -17.48 -16.01
CA SER A 274 16.85 -17.46 -16.44
C SER A 274 15.91 -18.07 -15.39
N ALA A 275 16.29 -19.21 -14.78
CA ALA A 275 15.52 -19.83 -13.70
C ALA A 275 15.46 -18.95 -12.44
N LEU A 276 16.54 -18.23 -12.12
CA LEU A 276 16.55 -17.26 -11.02
C LEU A 276 15.61 -16.09 -11.29
N THR A 277 15.60 -15.56 -12.51
CA THR A 277 14.68 -14.48 -12.89
C THR A 277 13.21 -14.94 -12.87
N GLU A 278 12.95 -16.18 -13.26
CA GLU A 278 11.61 -16.79 -13.21
C GLU A 278 11.13 -16.93 -11.75
N SER A 279 12.00 -17.38 -10.84
CA SER A 279 11.70 -17.40 -9.40
C SER A 279 11.42 -16.00 -8.83
N ALA A 280 12.23 -15.01 -9.20
CA ALA A 280 12.04 -13.63 -8.72
C ALA A 280 10.72 -13.02 -9.25
N ARG A 281 10.37 -13.34 -10.51
CA ARG A 281 9.10 -12.92 -11.11
C ARG A 281 7.90 -13.54 -10.40
N LEU A 282 7.96 -14.83 -10.06
CA LEU A 282 6.93 -15.50 -9.27
C LEU A 282 6.76 -14.83 -7.89
N ASP A 283 7.85 -14.53 -7.20
CA ASP A 283 7.80 -13.86 -5.90
C ASP A 283 7.20 -12.44 -6.00
N GLN A 284 7.51 -11.71 -7.08
CA GLN A 284 6.90 -10.41 -7.35
C GLN A 284 5.40 -10.54 -7.63
N GLU A 285 4.97 -11.50 -8.46
CA GLU A 285 3.56 -11.73 -8.78
C GLU A 285 2.75 -12.04 -7.51
N VAL A 286 3.27 -12.90 -6.63
CA VAL A 286 2.66 -13.20 -5.33
C VAL A 286 2.50 -11.94 -4.48
N ALA A 287 3.54 -11.11 -4.42
CA ALA A 287 3.49 -9.86 -3.66
C ALA A 287 2.49 -8.85 -4.24
N GLU A 288 2.37 -8.77 -5.57
CA GLU A 288 1.41 -7.90 -6.25
C GLU A 288 -0.03 -8.33 -6.00
N VAL A 289 -0.34 -9.63 -6.12
CA VAL A 289 -1.67 -10.19 -5.82
C VAL A 289 -2.04 -9.91 -4.35
N ASP A 290 -1.13 -10.19 -3.42
CA ASP A 290 -1.33 -9.92 -2.00
C ASP A 290 -1.58 -8.44 -1.70
N HIS A 291 -0.84 -7.56 -2.37
CA HIS A 291 -1.02 -6.13 -2.21
C HIS A 291 -2.39 -5.68 -2.73
N GLN A 292 -2.81 -6.16 -3.91
CA GLN A 292 -4.11 -5.84 -4.48
C GLN A 292 -5.27 -6.33 -3.59
N ASP A 293 -5.17 -7.53 -3.05
CA ASP A 293 -6.19 -8.07 -2.15
C ASP A 293 -6.32 -7.25 -0.86
N ARG A 294 -5.18 -6.87 -0.25
CA ARG A 294 -5.17 -5.97 0.92
C ARG A 294 -5.78 -4.61 0.61
N LEU A 295 -5.50 -4.04 -0.56
CA LEU A 295 -6.07 -2.75 -0.96
C LEU A 295 -7.59 -2.82 -1.14
N LYS A 296 -8.12 -3.89 -1.76
CA LYS A 296 -9.56 -4.10 -1.91
C LYS A 296 -10.25 -4.21 -0.55
N HIS A 297 -9.71 -5.06 0.32
CA HIS A 297 -10.23 -5.23 1.69
C HIS A 297 -10.19 -3.90 2.45
N ALA A 298 -9.05 -3.21 2.49
CA ALA A 298 -8.90 -1.93 3.20
C ALA A 298 -9.78 -0.81 2.64
N ARG A 299 -10.18 -0.87 1.36
CA ARG A 299 -11.13 0.08 0.77
C ARG A 299 -12.54 -0.16 1.30
N LEU A 300 -13.02 -1.40 1.30
CA LEU A 300 -14.35 -1.76 1.81
C LEU A 300 -14.44 -1.56 3.33
N THR A 301 -13.41 -1.91 4.08
CA THR A 301 -13.37 -1.66 5.53
C THR A 301 -13.47 -0.16 5.84
N ARG A 302 -12.68 0.69 5.17
CA ARG A 302 -12.78 2.15 5.35
C ARG A 302 -14.14 2.71 4.95
N HIS A 303 -14.78 2.12 3.93
CA HIS A 303 -16.12 2.53 3.53
C HIS A 303 -17.14 2.21 4.63
N LEU A 304 -17.10 1.00 5.18
CA LEU A 304 -17.91 0.58 6.32
C LEU A 304 -17.67 1.43 7.57
N ASP A 305 -16.41 1.70 7.91
CA ASP A 305 -16.05 2.57 9.02
C ASP A 305 -16.68 3.96 8.83
N GLY A 306 -16.59 4.53 7.61
CA GLY A 306 -17.20 5.81 7.28
C GLY A 306 -18.73 5.81 7.37
N LEU A 307 -19.40 4.73 6.93
CA LEU A 307 -20.86 4.61 7.04
C LEU A 307 -21.30 4.44 8.50
N SER A 308 -20.57 3.65 9.28
CA SER A 308 -20.87 3.43 10.70
C SER A 308 -20.64 4.68 11.56
N GLU A 309 -19.58 5.46 11.28
CA GLU A 309 -19.37 6.74 11.96
C GLU A 309 -20.50 7.72 11.63
N ARG A 310 -20.89 7.82 10.35
CA ARG A 310 -22.06 8.63 9.95
C ARG A 310 -23.33 8.18 10.66
N LEU A 311 -23.56 6.88 10.79
CA LEU A 311 -24.74 6.36 11.50
C LEU A 311 -24.72 6.81 12.97
N ARG A 312 -23.56 6.73 13.64
CA ARG A 312 -23.38 7.15 15.02
C ARG A 312 -23.55 8.65 15.23
N GLU A 313 -23.01 9.47 14.33
CA GLU A 313 -23.16 10.94 14.38
C GLU A 313 -24.61 11.35 14.18
N ASN A 314 -25.34 10.62 13.34
CA ASN A 314 -26.70 10.95 12.93
C ASN A 314 -27.80 10.20 13.71
N SER A 315 -27.46 9.31 14.65
CA SER A 315 -28.45 8.52 15.41
C SER A 315 -29.05 9.28 16.60
N GLU A 316 -28.45 10.40 17.02
CA GLU A 316 -28.84 11.13 18.21
C GLU A 316 -28.95 12.64 17.95
N ILE A 317 -30.09 13.24 18.29
CA ILE A 317 -30.23 14.69 18.32
C ILE A 317 -29.89 15.16 19.73
N ARG A 318 -28.87 16.01 19.86
CA ARG A 318 -28.39 16.55 21.15
C ARG A 318 -28.69 18.04 21.28
N SER A 319 -28.94 18.49 22.50
CA SER A 319 -29.21 19.90 22.77
C SER A 319 -27.92 20.74 22.74
N PRO A 320 -27.82 21.79 21.91
CA PRO A 320 -26.64 22.67 21.91
C PRO A 320 -26.60 23.62 23.13
N VAL A 321 -27.72 23.77 23.83
CA VAL A 321 -27.91 24.75 24.92
C VAL A 321 -28.62 24.13 26.12
N GLN A 322 -28.58 24.83 27.26
CA GLN A 322 -29.39 24.52 28.43
C GLN A 322 -30.67 25.37 28.38
N GLY A 323 -31.82 24.78 28.68
CA GLY A 323 -33.12 25.47 28.55
C GLY A 323 -34.30 24.61 28.96
N ARG A 324 -35.49 24.95 28.47
CA ARG A 324 -36.73 24.20 28.70
C ARG A 324 -37.41 23.90 27.37
N VAL A 325 -37.93 22.68 27.20
CA VAL A 325 -38.71 22.31 26.01
C VAL A 325 -40.02 23.08 26.04
N LEU A 326 -40.30 23.88 25.01
CA LEU A 326 -41.58 24.57 24.85
C LEU A 326 -42.61 23.69 24.15
N GLU A 327 -42.25 23.17 22.99
CA GLU A 327 -43.09 22.30 22.17
C GLU A 327 -42.22 21.34 21.35
N LEU A 328 -42.82 20.22 20.95
CA LEU A 328 -42.22 19.26 20.01
C LEU A 328 -43.00 19.36 18.70
N THR A 329 -42.36 19.87 17.65
CA THR A 329 -43.00 20.16 16.36
C THR A 329 -43.26 18.90 15.52
N VAL A 330 -42.55 17.81 15.83
CA VAL A 330 -42.57 16.57 15.06
C VAL A 330 -42.87 15.37 15.97
N GLY A 331 -43.83 14.54 15.58
CA GLY A 331 -44.23 13.34 16.33
C GLY A 331 -43.27 12.16 16.13
N GLU A 332 -43.37 11.16 17.02
CA GLU A 332 -42.67 9.88 16.83
C GLU A 332 -43.10 9.22 15.51
N GLY A 333 -42.13 8.64 14.80
CA GLY A 333 -42.33 7.99 13.50
C GLY A 333 -42.31 8.93 12.28
N ALA A 334 -42.24 10.24 12.47
CA ALA A 334 -42.13 11.20 11.37
C ALA A 334 -40.68 11.32 10.84
N VAL A 335 -40.58 11.63 9.55
CA VAL A 335 -39.30 11.78 8.84
C VAL A 335 -38.89 13.25 8.88
N VAL A 336 -37.69 13.50 9.40
CA VAL A 336 -37.07 14.82 9.48
C VAL A 336 -35.92 14.95 8.47
N ALA A 337 -35.74 16.16 7.98
CA ALA A 337 -34.64 16.55 7.10
C ALA A 337 -33.73 17.55 7.83
N PRO A 338 -32.47 17.72 7.38
CA PRO A 338 -31.57 18.76 7.84
C PRO A 338 -32.23 20.13 7.68
N GLY A 339 -32.31 20.87 8.78
CA GLY A 339 -32.98 22.18 8.84
C GLY A 339 -34.49 22.12 9.07
N GLY A 340 -35.05 20.93 9.34
CA GLY A 340 -36.49 20.70 9.52
C GLY A 340 -36.90 20.19 10.89
#